data_AF-A0A536JLV7-F1
#
_entry.id   AF-A0A536JLV7-F1
#
_cell.length_a   1.000
_cell.length_b   1.000
_cell.length_c   1.000
_cell.angle_alpha   90.00
_cell.angle_beta   90.00
_cell.angle_gamma   90.00
#
_symmetry.space_group_name_H-M   'P 1'
#
loop_
_entity.id
_entity.type
_entity.pdbx_description
1 polymer ?
#
loop_
_entity_poly.entity_id
_entity_poly.type
_entity_poly.pdbx_seq_one_letter_code
_entity_poly.pdbx_strand_id
1 'polypeptide(L)'
;MATTSYLQEIAGGMVAAAAFEDDDAAVSALTLLRESGVHEQDISVIARDRRRAELIAGDRAWLPGKKWGGLQARLQTLINGGVPRDVTRRYKKALRSGQIVIVAAAGDQPPDTIAALLKQAGGDLEDMWWQQPTLLFAPPELAGPF
;
A
#
# COMPACT_ATOMS: atom_id res chain seq x y z
N MET A 1 -10.84 14.74 16.57
CA MET A 1 -11.43 13.83 15.57
C MET A 1 -10.75 14.11 14.24
N ALA A 2 -9.90 13.19 13.80
CA ALA A 2 -9.41 13.11 12.43
C ALA A 2 -9.04 11.64 12.23
N THR A 3 -9.96 10.92 11.61
CA THR A 3 -9.74 9.52 11.23
C THR A 3 -10.46 9.36 9.92
N THR A 4 -9.74 9.49 8.82
CA THR A 4 -10.19 8.78 7.64
C THR A 4 -8.97 8.43 6.82
N SER A 5 -8.65 7.15 6.80
CA SER A 5 -8.24 6.54 5.55
C SER A 5 -8.78 5.12 5.50
N TYR A 6 -9.54 4.92 4.43
CA TYR A 6 -9.76 3.69 3.72
C TYR A 6 -9.87 4.11 2.25
N LEU A 7 -8.78 4.71 1.74
CA LEU A 7 -8.71 5.41 0.45
C LEU A 7 -9.98 6.20 0.10
N GLN A 8 -10.03 7.36 0.74
CA GLN A 8 -10.82 7.63 1.94
C GLN A 8 -12.30 7.31 1.78
N GLU A 9 -12.65 6.12 2.24
CA GLU A 9 -13.98 5.53 2.24
C GLU A 9 -14.70 5.72 0.90
N ILE A 10 -14.24 4.90 -0.07
CA ILE A 10 -15.00 4.40 -1.23
C ILE A 10 -15.39 5.37 -2.36
N ALA A 11 -14.89 6.60 -2.38
CA ALA A 11 -14.90 7.44 -3.61
C ALA A 11 -13.61 7.30 -4.43
N GLY A 12 -12.53 6.78 -3.84
CA GLY A 12 -11.18 6.87 -4.40
C GLY A 12 -10.37 7.93 -3.65
N GLY A 13 -9.09 8.04 -4.00
CA GLY A 13 -8.17 8.94 -3.32
C GLY A 13 -6.82 9.00 -3.99
N MET A 14 -6.07 10.07 -3.70
CA MET A 14 -4.70 10.20 -4.17
C MET A 14 -3.81 9.16 -3.48
N VAL A 15 -2.93 8.54 -4.25
CA VAL A 15 -1.86 7.69 -3.74
C VAL A 15 -0.54 8.17 -4.29
N ALA A 16 0.53 7.85 -3.55
CA ALA A 16 1.89 7.89 -4.07
C ALA A 16 2.48 6.49 -4.01
N ALA A 17 3.26 6.13 -5.01
CA ALA A 17 3.98 4.87 -5.03
C ALA A 17 5.37 5.00 -5.60
N ALA A 18 6.22 4.04 -5.25
CA ALA A 18 7.55 3.87 -5.80
C ALA A 18 7.91 2.39 -5.85
N ALA A 19 8.82 2.05 -6.76
CA ALA A 19 9.42 0.74 -6.90
C ALA A 19 10.80 0.72 -6.24
N PHE A 20 11.16 -0.41 -5.64
CA PHE A 20 12.40 -0.63 -4.92
C PHE A 20 13.06 -1.90 -5.45
N GLU A 21 14.35 -1.82 -5.77
CA GLU A 21 15.14 -3.00 -6.15
C GLU A 21 15.57 -3.81 -4.93
N ASP A 22 15.82 -3.10 -3.83
CA ASP A 22 16.35 -3.63 -2.57
C ASP A 22 15.28 -3.72 -1.47
N ASP A 23 15.33 -4.82 -0.71
CA ASP A 23 14.44 -5.07 0.42
C ASP A 23 14.72 -4.10 1.56
N ASP A 24 15.99 -3.76 1.80
CA ASP A 24 16.37 -2.85 2.89
C ASP A 24 15.89 -1.42 2.61
N ALA A 25 15.96 -0.99 1.35
CA ALA A 25 15.40 0.29 0.89
C ALA A 25 13.87 0.32 1.07
N ALA A 26 13.18 -0.78 0.72
CA ALA A 26 11.74 -0.91 0.93
C ALA A 26 11.37 -0.85 2.42
N VAL A 27 12.12 -1.51 3.30
CA VAL A 27 11.89 -1.46 4.76
C VAL A 27 12.16 -0.06 5.32
N SER A 28 13.19 0.62 4.82
CA SER A 28 13.49 2.02 5.17
C SER A 28 12.33 2.94 4.80
N ALA A 29 11.76 2.78 3.59
CA ALA A 29 10.60 3.53 3.15
C ALA A 29 9.39 3.35 4.08
N LEU A 30 9.09 2.11 4.48
CA LEU A 30 8.01 1.84 5.45
C LEU A 30 8.25 2.52 6.79
N THR A 31 9.51 2.58 7.24
CA THR A 31 9.88 3.23 8.49
C THR A 31 9.66 4.74 8.40
N LEU A 32 10.15 5.38 7.34
CA LEU A 32 9.96 6.82 7.10
C LEU A 32 8.48 7.21 6.99
N LEU A 33 7.66 6.41 6.31
CA LEU A 33 6.23 6.65 6.19
C LEU A 33 5.54 6.63 7.56
N ARG A 34 5.86 5.63 8.41
CA ARG A 34 5.29 5.53 9.76
C ARG A 34 5.75 6.66 10.66
N GLU A 35 7.04 7.01 10.63
CA GLU A 35 7.59 8.13 11.41
C GLU A 35 6.98 9.47 10.98
N SER A 36 6.61 9.61 9.71
CA SER A 36 5.86 10.76 9.19
C SER A 36 4.37 10.72 9.53
N GLY A 37 3.87 9.70 10.22
CA GLY A 37 2.47 9.59 10.61
C GLY A 37 1.54 8.98 9.57
N VAL A 38 2.06 8.31 8.53
CA VAL A 38 1.25 7.47 7.65
C VAL A 38 0.88 6.19 8.40
N HIS A 39 -0.41 5.90 8.50
CA HIS A 39 -0.90 4.71 9.20
C HIS A 39 -0.56 3.43 8.43
N GLU A 40 -0.30 2.34 9.14
CA GLU A 40 0.01 1.04 8.54
C GLU A 40 -1.08 0.52 7.59
N GLN A 41 -2.34 0.85 7.88
CA GLN A 41 -3.52 0.53 7.07
C GLN A 41 -3.54 1.24 5.71
N ASP A 42 -2.77 2.33 5.58
CA ASP A 42 -2.68 3.19 4.40
C ASP A 42 -1.47 2.87 3.55
N ILE A 43 -0.73 1.81 3.91
CA ILE A 43 0.48 1.39 3.21
C ILE A 43 0.28 -0.04 2.72
N SER A 44 0.57 -0.25 1.44
CA SER A 44 0.49 -1.54 0.77
C SER A 44 1.82 -1.90 0.15
N VAL A 45 2.27 -3.13 0.39
CA VAL A 45 3.49 -3.69 -0.20
C VAL A 45 3.11 -4.74 -1.23
N ILE A 46 3.61 -4.58 -2.44
CA ILE A 46 3.29 -5.43 -3.58
C ILE A 46 4.59 -5.96 -4.17
N ALA A 47 4.74 -7.27 -4.20
CA ALA A 47 5.85 -7.94 -4.87
C ALA A 47 5.35 -9.14 -5.69
N ARG A 48 6.17 -9.60 -6.62
CA ARG A 48 5.88 -10.82 -7.40
C ARG A 48 5.79 -12.06 -6.51
N ASP A 49 6.67 -12.14 -5.51
CA ASP A 49 6.60 -13.16 -4.46
C ASP A 49 5.84 -12.60 -3.25
N ARG A 50 4.68 -13.21 -2.98
CA ARG A 50 3.84 -12.85 -1.85
C ARG A 50 4.58 -12.99 -0.51
N ARG A 51 5.43 -14.01 -0.34
CA ARG A 51 6.18 -14.22 0.91
C ARG A 51 7.20 -13.10 1.15
N ARG A 52 7.85 -12.63 0.09
CA ARG A 52 8.79 -11.49 0.15
C ARG A 52 8.05 -10.20 0.54
N ALA A 53 6.89 -9.94 -0.06
CA ALA A 53 6.05 -8.80 0.36
C ALA A 53 5.62 -8.92 1.83
N GLU A 54 5.27 -10.12 2.30
CA GLU A 54 4.90 -10.36 3.70
C GLU A 54 6.05 -10.12 4.68
N LEU A 55 7.28 -10.53 4.33
CA LEU A 55 8.48 -10.29 5.14
C LEU A 55 8.84 -8.80 5.23
N ILE A 56 8.75 -8.07 4.12
CA ILE A 56 9.06 -6.64 4.05
C ILE A 56 8.00 -5.82 4.80
N ALA A 57 6.72 -6.13 4.58
CA ALA A 57 5.62 -5.47 5.26
C ALA A 57 5.62 -5.73 6.78
N GLY A 58 5.87 -6.98 7.21
CA GLY A 58 5.92 -7.36 8.62
C GLY A 58 4.68 -6.92 9.41
N ASP A 59 4.90 -6.08 10.43
CA ASP A 59 3.87 -5.35 11.19
C ASP A 59 3.96 -3.82 10.94
N ARG A 60 4.62 -3.41 9.84
CA ARG A 60 4.84 -2.01 9.46
C ARG A 60 3.92 -1.56 8.32
N ALA A 61 3.30 -2.50 7.62
CA ALA A 61 2.35 -2.23 6.55
C ALA A 61 1.23 -3.26 6.53
N TRP A 62 0.06 -2.85 6.04
CA TRP A 62 -1.05 -3.74 5.81
C TRP A 62 -0.76 -4.71 4.66
N LEU A 63 -1.13 -5.97 4.87
CA LEU A 63 -1.04 -7.04 3.87
C LEU A 63 -2.47 -7.49 3.51
N PRO A 64 -2.85 -7.43 2.23
CA PRO A 64 -4.15 -7.95 1.80
C PRO A 64 -4.29 -9.45 2.14
N GLY A 65 -5.13 -9.74 3.15
CA GLY A 65 -5.47 -11.08 3.62
C GLY A 65 -5.02 -11.46 5.05
N LYS A 66 -4.31 -10.61 5.80
CA LYS A 66 -3.96 -10.88 7.23
C LYS A 66 -5.17 -10.53 8.12
N LYS A 67 -5.61 -11.45 9.01
CA LYS A 67 -6.75 -11.34 9.98
C LYS A 67 -8.21 -11.33 9.44
N TRP A 68 -8.59 -12.28 8.60
CA TRP A 68 -9.95 -12.37 8.01
C TRP A 68 -10.80 -13.50 8.60
N GLY A 69 -10.85 -13.60 9.94
CA GLY A 69 -11.70 -14.58 10.64
C GLY A 69 -13.17 -14.15 10.68
N GLY A 70 -13.89 -14.18 9.55
CA GLY A 70 -15.35 -14.00 9.54
C GLY A 70 -15.98 -13.44 8.27
N LEU A 71 -15.22 -12.78 7.40
CA LEU A 71 -15.74 -12.07 6.22
C LEU A 71 -15.48 -12.80 4.88
N GLN A 72 -15.36 -14.14 4.92
CA GLN A 72 -14.79 -14.92 3.82
C GLN A 72 -15.72 -15.10 2.59
N ALA A 73 -17.04 -15.06 2.78
CA ALA A 73 -17.98 -15.43 1.71
C ALA A 73 -18.30 -14.30 0.70
N ARG A 74 -18.28 -13.02 1.13
CA ARG A 74 -18.50 -11.88 0.23
C ARG A 74 -17.24 -11.41 -0.50
N LEU A 75 -16.06 -11.88 -0.06
CA LEU A 75 -14.78 -11.46 -0.62
C LEU A 75 -14.09 -12.46 -1.52
N GLN A 76 -14.52 -13.73 -1.58
CA GLN A 76 -13.95 -14.69 -2.56
C GLN A 76 -14.09 -14.21 -4.01
N THR A 77 -15.09 -13.39 -4.32
CA THR A 77 -15.25 -12.74 -5.64
C THR A 77 -14.29 -11.57 -5.86
N LEU A 78 -13.73 -10.97 -4.80
CA LEU A 78 -12.80 -9.85 -4.85
C LEU A 78 -11.32 -10.28 -4.69
N ILE A 79 -11.05 -11.37 -3.96
CA ILE A 79 -9.70 -11.94 -3.75
C ILE A 79 -9.15 -12.59 -5.05
N ASN A 80 -10.02 -12.91 -6.02
CA ASN A 80 -9.61 -13.29 -7.37
C ASN A 80 -9.15 -12.10 -8.24
N GLY A 81 -9.22 -10.86 -7.73
CA GLY A 81 -8.70 -9.67 -8.40
C GLY A 81 -7.36 -9.26 -7.79
N GLY A 82 -6.26 -9.57 -8.48
CA GLY A 82 -4.91 -9.19 -8.05
C GLY A 82 -4.67 -7.67 -7.96
N VAL A 83 -3.39 -7.30 -7.95
CA VAL A 83 -2.90 -5.91 -7.97
C VAL A 83 -3.77 -5.02 -8.88
N PRO A 84 -4.28 -3.87 -8.41
CA PRO A 84 -5.19 -3.03 -9.20
C PRO A 84 -4.65 -2.73 -10.59
N ARG A 85 -5.55 -2.56 -11.57
CA ARG A 85 -5.17 -2.32 -12.97
C ARG A 85 -4.24 -1.11 -13.11
N ASP A 86 -4.44 -0.07 -12.32
CA ASP A 86 -3.61 1.13 -12.29
C ASP A 86 -2.18 0.88 -11.84
N VAL A 87 -2.02 0.13 -10.73
CA VAL A 87 -0.70 -0.29 -10.24
C VAL A 87 -0.05 -1.24 -11.24
N THR A 88 -0.81 -2.21 -11.75
CA THR A 88 -0.31 -3.15 -12.76
C THR A 88 0.13 -2.40 -14.01
N ARG A 89 -0.64 -1.44 -14.51
CA ARG A 89 -0.28 -0.69 -15.72
C ARG A 89 1.02 0.10 -15.55
N ARG A 90 1.22 0.71 -14.38
CA ARG A 90 2.38 1.55 -14.07
C ARG A 90 3.62 0.72 -13.73
N TYR A 91 3.46 -0.29 -12.89
CA TYR A 91 4.57 -1.05 -12.31
C TYR A 91 4.71 -2.48 -12.82
N LYS A 92 3.98 -2.91 -13.86
CA LYS A 92 4.12 -4.27 -14.42
C LYS A 92 5.55 -4.60 -14.83
N LYS A 93 6.33 -3.63 -15.32
CA LYS A 93 7.75 -3.85 -15.66
C LYS A 93 8.58 -4.10 -14.39
N ALA A 94 8.44 -3.23 -13.39
CA ALA A 94 9.07 -3.35 -12.07
C ALA A 94 8.74 -4.68 -11.36
N LEU A 95 7.46 -5.02 -11.29
CA LEU A 95 7.01 -6.27 -10.68
C LEU A 95 7.51 -7.50 -11.46
N ARG A 96 7.62 -7.42 -12.79
CA ARG A 96 8.19 -8.51 -13.60
C ARG A 96 9.70 -8.68 -13.39
N SER A 97 10.44 -7.60 -13.20
CA SER A 97 11.87 -7.64 -12.88
C SER A 97 12.15 -8.04 -11.43
N GLY A 98 11.11 -8.19 -10.60
CA GLY A 98 11.25 -8.62 -9.21
C GLY A 98 11.44 -7.49 -8.21
N GLN A 99 11.23 -6.24 -8.63
CA GLN A 99 11.18 -5.09 -7.72
C GLN A 99 9.93 -5.15 -6.82
N ILE A 100 10.01 -4.46 -5.70
CA ILE A 100 8.90 -4.27 -4.74
C ILE A 100 8.26 -2.93 -5.02
N VAL A 101 6.94 -2.87 -5.00
CA VAL A 101 6.19 -1.62 -5.15
C VAL A 101 5.52 -1.33 -3.82
N ILE A 102 5.80 -0.16 -3.26
CA ILE A 102 5.11 0.36 -2.08
C ILE A 102 4.12 1.41 -2.57
N VAL A 103 2.85 1.26 -2.19
CA VAL A 103 1.79 2.22 -2.47
C VAL A 103 1.25 2.73 -1.15
N ALA A 104 1.22 4.04 -0.97
CA ALA A 104 0.67 4.68 0.21
C ALA A 104 -0.46 5.65 -0.16
N ALA A 105 -1.57 5.54 0.56
CA ALA A 105 -2.71 6.43 0.41
C ALA A 105 -2.43 7.78 1.07
N ALA A 106 -2.79 8.87 0.38
CA ALA A 106 -2.81 10.19 0.98
C ALA A 106 -4.01 10.26 1.94
N GLY A 107 -3.75 9.94 3.21
CA GLY A 107 -4.65 10.15 4.33
C GLY A 107 -4.33 11.49 5.00
N ASP A 108 -3.78 11.44 6.21
CA ASP A 108 -3.35 12.62 6.96
C ASP A 108 -2.05 13.25 6.42
N GLN A 109 -1.32 12.53 5.56
CA GLN A 109 -0.13 13.03 4.89
C GLN A 109 -0.40 13.34 3.41
N PRO A 110 0.06 14.50 2.90
CA PRO A 110 -0.07 14.85 1.49
C PRO A 110 0.65 13.84 0.59
N PRO A 111 0.13 13.57 -0.63
CA PRO A 111 0.75 12.63 -1.57
C PRO A 111 2.17 13.07 -1.97
N ASP A 112 2.43 14.37 -2.10
CA ASP A 112 3.76 14.90 -2.42
C ASP A 112 4.79 14.59 -1.31
N THR A 113 4.36 14.68 -0.05
CA THR A 113 5.20 14.32 1.11
C THR A 113 5.49 12.82 1.09
N ILE A 114 4.47 11.99 0.86
CA ILE A 114 4.64 10.53 0.74
C ILE A 114 5.61 10.20 -0.41
N ALA A 115 5.45 10.81 -1.59
CA ALA A 115 6.34 10.60 -2.73
C ALA A 115 7.79 11.01 -2.41
N ALA A 116 7.99 12.15 -1.73
CA ALA A 116 9.31 12.59 -1.30
C ALA A 116 9.98 11.62 -0.31
N LEU A 117 9.21 11.06 0.62
CA LEU A 117 9.72 10.05 1.56
C LEU A 117 10.09 8.74 0.86
N LEU A 118 9.27 8.31 -0.11
CA LEU A 118 9.57 7.14 -0.95
C LEU A 118 10.85 7.35 -1.77
N LYS A 119 11.02 8.53 -2.37
CA LYS A 119 12.26 8.93 -3.05
C LYS A 119 13.46 8.91 -2.10
N GLN A 120 13.31 9.51 -0.92
CA GLN A 120 14.36 9.60 0.07
C GLN A 120 14.84 8.22 0.52
N ALA A 121 13.94 7.24 0.56
CA ALA A 121 14.27 5.84 0.84
C ALA A 121 14.95 5.11 -0.33
N GLY A 122 15.16 5.75 -1.48
CA GLY A 122 15.75 5.14 -2.67
C GLY A 122 14.72 4.49 -3.60
N GLY A 123 13.45 4.90 -3.51
CA GLY A 123 12.42 4.45 -4.44
C GLY A 123 12.58 5.09 -5.82
N ASP A 124 12.40 4.27 -6.85
CA ASP A 124 12.38 4.66 -8.26
C ASP A 124 10.94 4.65 -8.81
N LEU A 125 10.75 5.21 -10.00
CA LEU A 125 9.43 5.26 -10.67
C LEU A 125 8.34 5.87 -9.77
N GLU A 126 8.69 6.93 -9.05
CA GLU A 126 7.74 7.70 -8.25
C GLU A 126 6.58 8.16 -9.13
N ASP A 127 5.37 7.77 -8.76
CA ASP A 127 4.16 8.22 -9.43
C ASP A 127 3.09 8.55 -8.39
N MET A 128 2.24 9.51 -8.75
CA MET A 128 1.10 9.91 -7.96
C MET A 128 -0.14 9.90 -8.84
N TRP A 129 -1.19 9.24 -8.39
CA TRP A 129 -2.42 9.17 -9.16
C TRP A 129 -3.64 9.08 -8.28
N TRP A 130 -4.78 9.38 -8.87
CA TRP A 130 -6.07 9.08 -8.28
C TRP A 130 -6.37 7.60 -8.42
N GLN A 131 -6.39 6.88 -7.30
CA GLN A 131 -6.71 5.47 -7.23
C GLN A 131 -8.22 5.28 -7.02
N GLN A 132 -8.85 4.46 -7.87
CA GLN A 132 -10.22 4.00 -7.64
C GLN A 132 -10.29 3.12 -6.38
N PRO A 133 -11.45 3.02 -5.69
CA PRO A 133 -11.64 2.17 -4.53
C PRO A 133 -11.04 0.77 -4.73
N THR A 134 -10.25 0.32 -3.76
CA THR A 134 -9.43 -0.89 -3.89
C THR A 134 -9.23 -1.60 -2.55
N LEU A 135 -8.83 -2.87 -2.62
CA LEU A 135 -8.49 -3.71 -1.46
C LEU A 135 -7.00 -3.64 -1.07
N LEU A 136 -6.25 -2.70 -1.65
CA LEU A 136 -4.87 -2.47 -1.22
C LEU A 136 -4.81 -2.08 0.26
N PHE A 137 -5.75 -1.27 0.73
CA PHE A 137 -5.76 -0.69 2.09
C PHE A 137 -6.75 -1.41 3.01
N ALA A 138 -6.55 -1.32 4.33
CA ALA A 138 -7.39 -2.03 5.29
C ALA A 138 -8.80 -1.41 5.37
N PRO A 139 -9.89 -2.21 5.35
CA PRO A 139 -11.26 -1.71 5.55
C PRO A 139 -11.45 -1.12 6.97
N PRO A 140 -12.31 -0.09 7.14
CA PRO A 140 -12.53 0.59 8.41
C PRO A 140 -13.06 -0.34 9.50
N GLU A 141 -13.85 -1.37 9.14
CA GLU A 141 -14.37 -2.37 10.09
C GLU A 141 -13.30 -3.28 10.69
N LEU A 142 -12.13 -3.38 10.06
CA LEU A 142 -10.99 -4.19 10.54
C LEU A 142 -9.90 -3.36 11.22
N ALA A 143 -9.96 -2.03 11.13
CA ALA A 143 -9.06 -1.12 11.85
C ALA A 143 -9.35 -1.07 13.37
N GLY A 144 -10.52 -1.58 13.80
CA GLY A 144 -10.92 -1.64 15.21
C GLY A 144 -11.25 -0.26 15.81
N PRO A 145 -11.96 -0.19 16.95
CA PRO A 145 -12.08 1.06 17.69
C PRO A 145 -10.73 1.38 18.32
N PHE A 146 -10.19 2.54 17.99
CA PHE A 146 -8.98 3.11 18.58
C PHE A 146 -9.19 3.48 20.05
#